data_AF-A0A846ETJ7-F1
#
_entry.id   AF-A0A846ETJ7-F1
#
_cell.length_a   1.000
_cell.length_b   1.000
_cell.length_c   1.000
_cell.angle_alpha   90.00
_cell.angle_beta   90.00
_cell.angle_gamma   90.00
#
_symmetry.space_group_name_H-M   'P 1'
#
loop_
_entity.id
_entity.type
_entity.pdbx_description
1 polymer ?
#
loop_
_entity_poly.entity_id
_entity_poly.type
_entity_poly.pdbx_seq_one_letter_code
_entity_poly.pdbx_strand_id
1 'polypeptide(L)'
;MSVNLATQLREGTKKAHTNAENVGFVKCFLKGVVEKNSYRNLVKNLYFVYSAMEEEMQRHKKHPILSQVYFAELNRKQSLEKDLKYYYGAGWRDQVAPSAAGEAYVQRIREISEKEPELLVAHSYTRYLGDLSGGQILKKIAQRGMNLIDGEGTAFYEFPEISDEKAFKNMYRQRMNDLPIDQATADRMVNEANAAFDMNMKMFNELEGNLIKAIGILLFNTLTRKRSSGSTELATAAE
;
A
#
# COMPACT_ATOMS: atom_id res chain seq x y z
N MET A 1 -21.00 -10.63 25.86
CA MET A 1 -20.12 -9.44 25.98
C MET A 1 -19.80 -8.98 24.57
N SER A 2 -19.86 -7.68 24.29
CA SER A 2 -19.43 -7.14 22.99
C SER A 2 -17.91 -7.31 22.85
N VAL A 3 -17.47 -7.71 21.67
CA VAL A 3 -16.04 -7.88 21.35
C VAL A 3 -15.45 -6.49 21.05
N ASN A 4 -14.33 -6.13 21.68
CA ASN A 4 -13.59 -4.92 21.34
C ASN A 4 -12.67 -5.16 20.13
N LEU A 5 -13.29 -5.44 18.97
CA LEU A 5 -12.59 -5.86 17.75
C LEU A 5 -11.53 -4.85 17.30
N ALA A 6 -11.82 -3.55 17.39
CA ALA A 6 -10.88 -2.52 16.98
C ALA A 6 -9.56 -2.58 17.78
N THR A 7 -9.66 -2.82 19.08
CA THR A 7 -8.48 -2.97 19.95
C THR A 7 -7.77 -4.29 19.68
N GLN A 8 -8.51 -5.38 19.50
CA GLN A 8 -7.94 -6.69 19.20
C GLN A 8 -7.17 -6.69 17.88
N LEU A 9 -7.72 -6.08 16.83
CA LEU A 9 -7.02 -5.89 15.56
C LEU A 9 -5.76 -5.05 15.73
N ARG A 10 -5.85 -3.92 16.45
CA ARG A 10 -4.69 -3.04 16.69
C ARG A 10 -3.55 -3.76 17.39
N GLU A 11 -3.83 -4.40 18.53
CA GLU A 11 -2.79 -5.05 19.32
C GLU A 11 -2.33 -6.37 18.68
N GLY A 12 -3.26 -7.14 18.12
CA GLY A 12 -3.00 -8.42 17.47
C GLY A 12 -2.23 -8.32 16.15
N THR A 13 -2.25 -7.16 15.49
CA THR A 13 -1.48 -6.92 14.25
C THR A 13 -0.24 -6.05 14.45
N LYS A 14 0.04 -5.60 15.68
CA LYS A 14 1.15 -4.69 15.99
C LYS A 14 2.49 -5.19 15.48
N LYS A 15 2.79 -6.48 15.69
CA LYS A 15 4.03 -7.12 15.22
C LYS A 15 4.10 -7.16 13.69
N ALA A 16 3.01 -7.53 13.02
CA ALA A 16 2.96 -7.58 11.57
C ALA A 16 3.09 -6.19 10.93
N HIS A 17 2.50 -5.16 11.55
CA HIS A 17 2.73 -3.77 11.17
C HIS A 17 4.21 -3.37 11.27
N THR A 18 4.85 -3.64 12.41
CA THR A 18 6.30 -3.39 12.58
C THR A 18 7.12 -4.15 11.55
N ASN A 19 6.77 -5.39 11.22
CA ASN A 19 7.48 -6.15 10.18
C ASN A 19 7.31 -5.51 8.79
N ALA A 20 6.11 -5.03 8.45
CA ALA A 20 5.85 -4.36 7.19
C ALA A 20 6.67 -3.07 7.02
N GLU A 21 6.79 -2.26 8.09
CA GLU A 21 7.69 -1.09 8.12
C GLU A 21 9.16 -1.48 7.96
N ASN A 22 9.50 -2.72 8.30
CA ASN A 22 10.86 -3.22 8.28
C ASN A 22 11.29 -3.92 6.97
N VAL A 23 10.38 -4.11 6.01
CA VAL A 23 10.72 -4.58 4.66
C VAL A 23 11.66 -3.59 3.98
N GLY A 24 12.67 -4.05 3.25
CA GLY A 24 13.73 -3.21 2.67
C GLY A 24 13.17 -2.13 1.76
N PHE A 25 12.21 -2.48 0.89
CA PHE A 25 11.49 -1.51 0.06
C PHE A 25 10.85 -0.38 0.91
N VAL A 26 10.14 -0.73 1.98
CA VAL A 26 9.45 0.24 2.84
C VAL A 26 10.43 1.08 3.65
N LYS A 27 11.50 0.48 4.19
CA LYS A 27 12.58 1.21 4.88
C LYS A 27 13.23 2.26 3.99
N CYS A 28 13.55 1.90 2.75
CA CYS A 28 14.11 2.83 1.77
C CYS A 28 13.11 3.93 1.42
N PHE A 29 11.85 3.56 1.18
CA PHE A 29 10.78 4.50 0.92
C PHE A 29 10.66 5.53 2.06
N LEU A 30 10.56 5.09 3.31
CA LEU A 30 10.46 5.95 4.50
C LEU A 30 11.67 6.90 4.67
N LYS A 31 12.84 6.53 4.14
CA LYS A 31 14.04 7.37 4.10
C LYS A 31 14.10 8.32 2.90
N GLY A 32 13.05 8.37 2.08
CA GLY A 32 12.96 9.21 0.88
C GLY A 32 13.57 8.61 -0.38
N VAL A 33 14.05 7.36 -0.32
CA VAL A 33 14.60 6.67 -1.50
C VAL A 33 13.46 5.98 -2.24
N VAL A 34 12.87 6.68 -3.20
CA VAL A 34 11.72 6.21 -3.96
C VAL A 34 12.07 6.12 -5.43
N GLU A 35 12.02 4.90 -5.99
CA GLU A 35 12.26 4.65 -7.41
C GLU A 35 10.94 4.51 -8.16
N LYS A 36 10.77 5.27 -9.24
CA LYS A 36 9.49 5.43 -9.96
C LYS A 36 8.96 4.12 -10.54
N ASN A 37 9.81 3.25 -11.09
CA ASN A 37 9.36 1.97 -11.68
C ASN A 37 8.87 0.98 -10.62
N SER A 38 9.55 0.93 -9.48
CA SER A 38 9.18 0.12 -8.32
C SER A 38 7.88 0.64 -7.71
N TYR A 39 7.76 1.96 -7.54
CA TYR A 39 6.54 2.58 -7.03
C TYR A 39 5.32 2.36 -7.95
N ARG A 40 5.45 2.55 -9.27
CA ARG A 40 4.32 2.30 -10.18
C ARG A 40 3.91 0.83 -10.23
N ASN A 41 4.83 -0.10 -9.95
CA ASN A 41 4.51 -1.53 -9.81
C ASN A 41 3.74 -1.82 -8.51
N LEU A 42 4.03 -1.09 -7.43
CA LEU A 42 3.20 -1.12 -6.22
C LEU A 42 1.79 -0.62 -6.52
N VAL A 43 1.65 0.58 -7.10
CA VAL A 43 0.36 1.19 -7.47
C VAL A 43 -0.47 0.24 -8.33
N LYS A 44 0.18 -0.41 -9.30
CA LYS A 44 -0.41 -1.46 -10.13
C LYS A 44 -0.99 -2.62 -9.32
N ASN A 45 -0.22 -3.20 -8.41
CA ASN A 45 -0.71 -4.32 -7.60
C ASN A 45 -1.86 -3.88 -6.67
N LEU A 46 -1.74 -2.68 -6.08
CA LEU A 46 -2.81 -2.12 -5.27
C LEU A 46 -4.10 -1.96 -6.08
N TYR A 47 -4.04 -1.50 -7.33
CA TYR A 47 -5.24 -1.38 -8.18
C TYR A 47 -6.05 -2.68 -8.25
N PHE A 48 -5.40 -3.82 -8.46
CA PHE A 48 -6.08 -5.11 -8.54
C PHE A 48 -6.62 -5.56 -7.17
N VAL A 49 -5.84 -5.37 -6.10
CA VAL A 49 -6.26 -5.70 -4.72
C VAL A 49 -7.48 -4.88 -4.29
N TYR A 50 -7.45 -3.56 -4.46
CA TYR A 50 -8.59 -2.70 -4.12
C TYR A 50 -9.78 -2.95 -5.05
N SER A 51 -9.56 -3.19 -6.35
CA SER A 51 -10.65 -3.54 -7.25
C SER A 51 -11.41 -4.79 -6.79
N ALA A 52 -10.67 -5.83 -6.36
CA ALA A 52 -11.28 -7.04 -5.81
C ALA A 52 -11.99 -6.77 -4.49
N MET A 53 -11.33 -6.09 -3.55
CA MET A 53 -11.91 -5.78 -2.24
C MET A 53 -13.19 -4.95 -2.36
N GLU A 54 -13.20 -3.91 -3.19
CA GLU A 54 -14.34 -3.02 -3.37
C GLU A 54 -15.50 -3.71 -4.09
N GLU A 55 -15.22 -4.54 -5.09
CA GLU A 55 -16.25 -5.35 -5.76
C GLU A 55 -16.90 -6.34 -4.80
N GLU A 56 -16.10 -7.05 -3.99
CA GLU A 56 -16.61 -8.01 -3.03
C GLU A 56 -17.37 -7.36 -1.87
N MET A 57 -16.88 -6.23 -1.36
CA MET A 57 -17.60 -5.44 -0.35
C MET A 57 -18.94 -4.93 -0.90
N GLN A 58 -18.98 -4.49 -2.15
CA GLN A 58 -20.21 -4.05 -2.81
C GLN A 58 -21.19 -5.22 -3.06
N ARG A 59 -20.68 -6.40 -3.45
CA ARG A 59 -21.48 -7.63 -3.61
C ARG A 59 -22.18 -7.98 -2.29
N HIS A 60 -21.46 -7.85 -1.17
CA HIS A 60 -21.95 -8.13 0.17
C HIS A 60 -22.54 -6.93 0.92
N LYS A 61 -22.94 -5.85 0.23
CA LYS A 61 -23.46 -4.63 0.88
C LYS A 61 -24.71 -4.82 1.75
N LYS A 62 -25.39 -5.96 1.64
CA LYS A 62 -26.55 -6.34 2.48
C LYS A 62 -26.20 -7.35 3.58
N HIS A 63 -24.94 -7.79 3.67
CA HIS A 63 -24.48 -8.74 4.68
C HIS A 63 -24.53 -8.09 6.07
N PRO A 64 -25.05 -8.75 7.12
CA PRO A 64 -25.27 -8.15 8.44
C PRO A 64 -24.01 -7.53 9.07
N ILE A 65 -22.84 -8.08 8.77
CA ILE A 65 -21.54 -7.60 9.26
C ILE A 65 -20.94 -6.56 8.30
N LEU A 66 -20.83 -6.88 7.00
CA LEU A 66 -20.06 -6.04 6.07
C LEU A 66 -20.74 -4.72 5.75
N SER A 67 -22.07 -4.69 5.75
CA SER A 67 -22.85 -3.45 5.60
C SER A 67 -22.54 -2.39 6.66
N GLN A 68 -22.03 -2.79 7.83
CA GLN A 68 -21.69 -1.86 8.92
C GLN A 68 -20.31 -1.21 8.74
N VAL A 69 -19.46 -1.80 7.89
CA VAL A 69 -18.08 -1.33 7.66
C VAL A 69 -17.78 -1.05 6.18
N TYR A 70 -18.82 -1.03 5.34
CA TYR A 70 -18.70 -0.60 3.95
C TYR A 70 -18.89 0.92 3.85
N PHE A 71 -17.82 1.62 3.48
CA PHE A 71 -17.80 3.06 3.30
C PHE A 71 -17.32 3.39 1.89
N ALA A 72 -18.22 3.86 1.03
CA ALA A 72 -17.89 4.13 -0.37
C ALA A 72 -16.86 5.26 -0.53
N GLU A 73 -16.83 6.19 0.42
CA GLU A 73 -15.83 7.27 0.55
C GLU A 73 -14.39 6.74 0.74
N LEU A 74 -14.23 5.46 1.09
CA LEU A 74 -12.94 4.77 1.16
C LEU A 74 -12.52 4.09 -0.15
N ASN A 75 -13.33 4.08 -1.19
CA ASN A 75 -12.97 3.39 -2.43
C ASN A 75 -11.74 4.04 -3.10
N ARG A 76 -10.73 3.24 -3.39
CA ARG A 76 -9.43 3.60 -3.98
C ARG A 76 -9.27 3.18 -5.43
N LYS A 77 -10.14 2.32 -5.97
CA LYS A 77 -10.07 1.93 -7.39
C LYS A 77 -9.96 3.15 -8.31
N GLN A 78 -10.86 4.13 -8.19
CA GLN A 78 -10.85 5.28 -9.08
C GLN A 78 -9.59 6.16 -8.91
N SER A 79 -9.09 6.34 -7.69
CA SER A 79 -7.86 7.11 -7.48
C SER A 79 -6.63 6.36 -8.01
N LEU A 80 -6.58 5.03 -7.87
CA LEU A 80 -5.53 4.20 -8.45
C LEU A 80 -5.56 4.21 -9.98
N GLU A 81 -6.74 4.27 -10.61
CA GLU A 81 -6.84 4.45 -12.07
C GLU A 81 -6.23 5.78 -12.55
N LYS A 82 -6.39 6.86 -11.77
CA LYS A 82 -5.74 8.16 -12.06
C LYS A 82 -4.22 8.04 -11.98
N ASP A 83 -3.71 7.42 -10.92
CA ASP A 83 -2.26 7.23 -10.75
C ASP A 83 -1.69 6.30 -11.83
N LEU A 84 -2.41 5.23 -12.20
CA LEU A 84 -1.99 4.35 -13.29
C LEU A 84 -1.94 5.06 -14.64
N LYS A 85 -2.93 5.92 -14.93
CA LYS A 85 -2.89 6.78 -16.12
C LYS A 85 -1.68 7.71 -16.12
N TYR A 86 -1.30 8.24 -14.96
CA TYR A 86 -0.10 9.07 -14.81
C TYR A 86 1.20 8.25 -15.07
N TYR A 87 1.31 7.05 -14.51
CA TYR A 87 2.55 6.26 -14.57
C TYR A 87 2.75 5.43 -15.84
N TYR A 88 1.67 5.03 -16.52
CA TYR A 88 1.69 4.16 -17.71
C TYR A 88 1.03 4.78 -18.95
N GLY A 89 0.44 5.98 -18.83
CA GLY A 89 -0.21 6.69 -19.92
C GLY A 89 -1.67 6.27 -20.15
N ALA A 90 -2.28 6.77 -21.22
CA ALA A 90 -3.71 6.56 -21.50
C ALA A 90 -4.08 5.09 -21.72
N GLY A 91 -3.17 4.30 -22.32
CA GLY A 91 -3.33 2.87 -22.56
C GLY A 91 -2.83 1.99 -21.40
N TRP A 92 -2.92 2.47 -20.15
CA TRP A 92 -2.39 1.73 -19.00
C TRP A 92 -3.06 0.37 -18.81
N ARG A 93 -4.36 0.25 -19.13
CA ARG A 93 -5.14 -0.98 -18.94
C ARG A 93 -4.57 -2.17 -19.68
N ASP A 94 -4.03 -1.96 -20.88
CA ASP A 94 -3.44 -3.01 -21.71
C ASP A 94 -1.98 -3.35 -21.32
N GLN A 95 -1.38 -2.55 -20.44
CA GLN A 95 0.02 -2.67 -20.02
C GLN A 95 0.18 -3.30 -18.63
N VAL A 96 -0.90 -3.41 -17.85
CA VAL A 96 -0.82 -3.83 -16.46
C VAL A 96 -1.49 -5.16 -16.20
N ALA A 97 -0.79 -6.00 -15.46
CA ALA A 97 -1.30 -7.22 -14.84
C ALA A 97 -0.73 -7.30 -13.42
N PRO A 98 -1.43 -7.92 -12.46
CA PRO A 98 -0.89 -8.10 -11.11
C PRO A 98 0.39 -8.95 -11.17
N SER A 99 1.31 -8.71 -10.24
CA SER A 99 2.43 -9.63 -10.00
C SER A 99 1.95 -10.94 -9.37
N ALA A 100 2.84 -11.91 -9.18
CA ALA A 100 2.48 -13.18 -8.54
C ALA A 100 1.94 -12.97 -7.10
N ALA A 101 2.58 -12.11 -6.29
CA ALA A 101 2.06 -11.79 -4.96
C ALA A 101 0.76 -10.97 -5.01
N GLY A 102 0.62 -10.07 -6.00
CA GLY A 102 -0.62 -9.31 -6.21
C GLY A 102 -1.79 -10.22 -6.56
N GLU A 103 -1.59 -11.17 -7.48
CA GLU A 103 -2.59 -12.15 -7.90
C GLU A 103 -2.98 -13.07 -6.73
N ALA A 104 -2.00 -13.56 -5.96
CA ALA A 104 -2.28 -14.37 -4.78
C ALA A 104 -3.13 -13.62 -3.74
N TYR A 105 -2.91 -12.31 -3.56
CA TYR A 105 -3.72 -11.49 -2.67
C TYR A 105 -5.14 -11.30 -3.22
N VAL A 106 -5.29 -11.00 -4.51
CA VAL A 106 -6.61 -10.93 -5.17
C VAL A 106 -7.36 -12.26 -5.00
N GLN A 107 -6.71 -13.39 -5.24
CA GLN A 107 -7.30 -14.71 -5.08
C GLN A 107 -7.78 -14.95 -3.64
N ARG A 108 -6.99 -14.56 -2.63
CA ARG A 108 -7.41 -14.68 -1.22
C ARG A 108 -8.67 -13.87 -0.93
N ILE A 109 -8.75 -12.63 -1.41
CA ILE A 109 -9.93 -11.77 -1.24
C ILE A 109 -11.17 -12.44 -1.85
N ARG A 110 -11.07 -12.99 -3.06
CA ARG A 110 -12.18 -13.69 -3.71
C ARG A 110 -12.57 -14.96 -2.95
N GLU A 111 -11.59 -15.74 -2.51
CA GLU A 111 -11.82 -16.98 -1.76
C GLU A 111 -12.61 -16.73 -0.47
N ILE A 112 -12.16 -15.79 0.38
CA ILE A 112 -12.86 -15.49 1.63
C ILE A 112 -14.22 -14.86 1.35
N SER A 113 -14.35 -14.06 0.30
CA SER A 113 -15.63 -13.46 -0.03
C SER A 113 -16.70 -14.52 -0.35
N GLU A 114 -16.32 -15.63 -0.98
CA GLU A 114 -17.22 -16.75 -1.25
C GLU A 114 -17.48 -17.63 -0.01
N LYS A 115 -16.46 -17.87 0.82
CA LYS A 115 -16.55 -18.88 1.90
C LYS A 115 -16.88 -18.29 3.27
N GLU A 116 -16.27 -17.17 3.62
CA GLU A 116 -16.29 -16.55 4.96
C GLU A 116 -16.24 -15.01 4.81
N PRO A 117 -17.28 -14.39 4.22
CA PRO A 117 -17.25 -12.99 3.80
C PRO A 117 -16.99 -12.02 4.96
N GLU A 118 -17.36 -12.37 6.19
CA GLU A 118 -17.04 -11.55 7.37
C GLU A 118 -15.54 -11.28 7.54
N LEU A 119 -14.66 -12.14 7.01
CA LEU A 119 -13.22 -11.92 7.07
C LEU A 119 -12.74 -10.76 6.18
N LEU A 120 -13.57 -10.26 5.25
CA LEU A 120 -13.27 -9.03 4.49
C LEU A 120 -13.09 -7.81 5.40
N VAL A 121 -13.65 -7.82 6.61
CA VAL A 121 -13.41 -6.78 7.64
C VAL A 121 -11.90 -6.64 7.91
N ALA A 122 -11.16 -7.75 7.92
CA ALA A 122 -9.73 -7.77 8.19
C ALA A 122 -8.92 -7.04 7.10
N HIS A 123 -9.26 -7.23 5.83
CA HIS A 123 -8.59 -6.51 4.73
C HIS A 123 -8.98 -5.04 4.69
N SER A 124 -10.27 -4.73 4.90
CA SER A 124 -10.77 -3.36 5.01
C SER A 124 -10.04 -2.61 6.13
N TYR A 125 -9.85 -3.25 7.30
CA TYR A 125 -9.05 -2.73 8.40
C TYR A 125 -7.58 -2.50 7.99
N THR A 126 -6.89 -3.54 7.50
CA THR A 126 -5.44 -3.47 7.21
C THR A 126 -5.12 -2.43 6.14
N ARG A 127 -5.98 -2.29 5.13
CA ARG A 127 -5.77 -1.35 4.02
C ARG A 127 -6.23 0.06 4.40
N TYR A 128 -7.53 0.29 4.62
CA TYR A 128 -8.07 1.64 4.71
C TYR A 128 -7.65 2.41 5.96
N LEU A 129 -7.56 1.77 7.13
CA LEU A 129 -7.05 2.47 8.32
C LEU A 129 -5.55 2.75 8.22
N GLY A 130 -4.80 1.91 7.51
CA GLY A 130 -3.41 2.16 7.15
C GLY A 130 -3.28 3.40 6.26
N ASP A 131 -4.08 3.46 5.19
CA ASP A 131 -4.10 4.58 4.26
C ASP A 131 -4.48 5.91 4.95
N LEU A 132 -5.50 5.91 5.82
CA LEU A 132 -5.91 7.08 6.60
C LEU A 132 -4.96 7.48 7.74
N SER A 133 -3.96 6.65 8.05
CA SER A 133 -3.04 6.92 9.17
C SER A 133 -1.64 7.30 8.68
N GLY A 134 -1.06 6.48 7.80
CA GLY A 134 0.26 6.71 7.20
C GLY A 134 0.21 7.39 5.83
N GLY A 135 -0.94 7.39 5.14
CA GLY A 135 -1.03 7.80 3.73
C GLY A 135 -0.55 9.21 3.46
N GLN A 136 -0.88 10.20 4.31
CA GLN A 136 -0.41 11.58 4.13
C GLN A 136 1.12 11.73 4.27
N ILE A 137 1.74 10.89 5.11
CA ILE A 137 3.21 10.85 5.24
C ILE A 137 3.81 10.20 3.99
N LEU A 138 3.26 9.06 3.56
CA LEU A 138 3.72 8.34 2.38
C LEU A 138 3.56 9.17 1.10
N LYS A 139 2.45 9.92 0.98
CA LYS A 139 2.21 10.89 -0.10
C LYS A 139 3.35 11.90 -0.20
N LYS A 140 3.67 12.58 0.90
CA LYS A 140 4.74 13.60 0.93
C LYS A 140 6.09 13.00 0.58
N ILE A 141 6.36 11.78 1.01
CA ILE A 141 7.58 11.05 0.68
C ILE A 141 7.63 10.71 -0.81
N ALA A 142 6.55 10.18 -1.39
CA ALA A 142 6.45 9.88 -2.81
C ALA A 142 6.65 11.14 -3.68
N GLN A 143 5.96 12.24 -3.34
CA GLN A 143 6.07 13.51 -4.05
C GLN A 143 7.52 14.03 -4.07
N ARG A 144 8.19 14.06 -2.91
CA ARG A 144 9.59 14.50 -2.83
C ARG A 144 10.55 13.53 -3.50
N GLY A 145 10.41 12.23 -3.22
CA GLY A 145 11.34 11.20 -3.69
C GLY A 145 11.33 11.03 -5.21
N MET A 146 10.19 11.28 -5.87
CA MET A 146 10.05 11.19 -7.32
C MET A 146 9.93 12.55 -8.03
N ASN A 147 10.06 13.67 -7.31
CA ASN A 147 9.85 15.03 -7.83
C ASN A 147 8.52 15.19 -8.58
N LEU A 148 7.42 14.74 -7.97
CA LEU A 148 6.09 14.83 -8.58
C LEU A 148 5.55 16.26 -8.50
N ILE A 149 4.80 16.66 -9.52
CA ILE A 149 4.02 17.89 -9.50
C ILE A 149 2.83 17.70 -8.56
N ASP A 150 2.45 18.76 -7.84
CA ASP A 150 1.30 18.71 -6.95
C ASP A 150 0.02 18.29 -7.70
N GLY A 151 -0.69 17.30 -7.14
CA GLY A 151 -1.92 16.75 -7.71
C GLY A 151 -1.73 15.59 -8.69
N GLU A 152 -0.49 15.17 -9.00
CA GLU A 152 -0.23 14.07 -9.94
C GLU A 152 0.54 12.89 -9.30
N GLY A 153 0.14 11.66 -9.63
CA GLY A 153 0.84 10.43 -9.24
C GLY A 153 0.63 9.97 -7.78
N THR A 154 -0.16 10.68 -6.99
CA THR A 154 -0.47 10.34 -5.60
C THR A 154 -1.94 10.42 -5.23
N ALA A 155 -2.85 10.32 -6.21
CA ALA A 155 -4.29 10.37 -5.97
C ALA A 155 -4.75 9.25 -5.02
N PHE A 156 -4.04 8.11 -4.98
CA PHE A 156 -4.31 7.01 -4.07
C PHE A 156 -4.43 7.43 -2.59
N TYR A 157 -3.63 8.42 -2.16
CA TYR A 157 -3.61 8.88 -0.77
C TYR A 157 -4.62 10.02 -0.48
N GLU A 158 -5.47 10.37 -1.44
CA GLU A 158 -6.42 11.47 -1.32
C GLU A 158 -7.84 10.95 -1.11
N PHE A 159 -8.50 11.47 -0.07
CA PHE A 159 -9.84 11.08 0.37
C PHE A 159 -10.76 12.31 0.31
N PRO A 160 -11.17 12.77 -0.89
CA PRO A 160 -11.87 14.05 -1.04
C PRO A 160 -13.23 14.10 -0.32
N GLU A 161 -13.85 12.93 -0.09
CA GLU A 161 -15.13 12.81 0.60
C GLU A 161 -15.01 12.77 2.14
N ILE A 162 -13.78 12.71 2.67
CA ILE A 162 -13.51 12.66 4.11
C ILE A 162 -12.84 13.95 4.55
N SER A 163 -13.62 14.86 5.14
CA SER A 163 -13.14 16.16 5.61
C SER A 163 -12.38 16.10 6.95
N ASP A 164 -12.75 15.18 7.84
CA ASP A 164 -12.09 14.94 9.12
C ASP A 164 -11.66 13.47 9.24
N GLU A 165 -10.42 13.17 8.83
CA GLU A 165 -9.85 11.82 8.89
C GLU A 165 -9.81 11.27 10.33
N LYS A 166 -9.67 12.13 11.35
CA LYS A 166 -9.59 11.68 12.75
C LYS A 166 -10.97 11.25 13.24
N ALA A 167 -12.00 12.06 13.01
CA ALA A 167 -13.37 11.70 13.33
C ALA A 167 -13.80 10.44 12.58
N PHE A 168 -13.44 10.34 11.29
CA PHE A 168 -13.73 9.17 10.48
C PHE A 168 -13.10 7.89 11.05
N LYS A 169 -11.81 7.91 11.40
CA LYS A 169 -11.14 6.76 12.02
C LYS A 169 -11.77 6.35 13.35
N ASN A 170 -12.26 7.30 14.14
CA ASN A 170 -12.96 6.99 15.39
C ASN A 170 -14.31 6.31 15.13
N MET A 171 -15.09 6.83 14.18
CA MET A 171 -16.35 6.22 13.74
C MET A 171 -16.12 4.80 13.19
N TYR A 172 -15.11 4.62 12.32
CA TYR A 172 -14.77 3.31 11.75
C TYR A 172 -14.43 2.29 12.86
N ARG A 173 -13.63 2.68 13.87
CA ARG A 173 -13.33 1.81 15.02
C ARG A 173 -14.56 1.49 15.85
N GLN A 174 -15.44 2.46 16.07
CA GLN A 174 -16.69 2.21 16.78
C GLN A 174 -17.56 1.20 16.03
N ARG A 175 -17.70 1.34 14.70
CA ARG A 175 -18.44 0.39 13.85
C ARG A 175 -17.88 -1.03 13.93
N MET A 176 -16.56 -1.18 13.99
CA MET A 176 -15.94 -2.50 14.23
C MET A 176 -16.30 -3.09 15.60
N ASN A 177 -16.34 -2.27 16.65
CA ASN A 177 -16.71 -2.72 17.99
C ASN A 177 -18.21 -3.07 18.13
N ASP A 178 -19.05 -2.49 17.27
CA ASP A 178 -20.50 -2.72 17.26
C ASP A 178 -20.91 -3.92 16.38
N LEU A 179 -19.96 -4.60 15.73
CA LEU A 179 -20.26 -5.76 14.89
C LEU A 179 -20.88 -6.90 15.74
N PRO A 180 -21.96 -7.54 15.24
CA PRO A 180 -22.62 -8.63 15.96
C PRO A 180 -21.87 -9.95 15.80
N ILE A 181 -20.66 -10.04 16.36
CA ILE A 181 -19.77 -11.20 16.26
C ILE A 181 -19.41 -11.77 17.63
N ASP A 182 -19.05 -13.05 17.66
CA ASP A 182 -18.48 -13.70 18.82
C ASP A 182 -16.94 -13.58 18.83
N GLN A 183 -16.33 -14.01 19.95
CA GLN A 183 -14.88 -13.93 20.12
C GLN A 183 -14.14 -14.84 19.11
N ALA A 184 -14.70 -15.99 18.74
CA ALA A 184 -14.08 -16.89 17.78
C ALA A 184 -13.96 -16.25 16.39
N THR A 185 -15.01 -15.55 15.95
CA THR A 185 -15.02 -14.78 14.69
C THR A 185 -14.02 -13.64 14.76
N ALA A 186 -13.93 -12.94 15.90
CA ALA A 186 -12.96 -11.87 16.10
C ALA A 186 -11.51 -12.39 16.00
N ASP A 187 -11.22 -13.54 16.61
CA ASP A 187 -9.91 -14.18 16.53
C ASP A 187 -9.55 -14.55 15.08
N ARG A 188 -10.51 -15.08 14.30
CA ARG A 188 -10.33 -15.32 12.85
C ARG A 188 -10.05 -14.04 12.08
N MET A 189 -10.76 -12.94 12.38
CA MET A 189 -10.50 -11.65 11.74
C MET A 189 -9.11 -11.10 12.07
N VAL A 190 -8.62 -11.26 13.31
CA VAL A 190 -7.25 -10.86 13.68
C VAL A 190 -6.21 -11.72 12.96
N ASN A 191 -6.45 -13.02 12.83
CA ASN A 191 -5.57 -13.91 12.07
C ASN A 191 -5.53 -13.53 10.58
N GLU A 192 -6.69 -13.27 9.98
CA GLU A 192 -6.76 -12.81 8.58
C GLU A 192 -6.10 -11.45 8.40
N ALA A 193 -6.19 -10.55 9.39
CA ALA A 193 -5.53 -9.26 9.32
C ALA A 193 -4.00 -9.41 9.31
N ASN A 194 -3.46 -10.35 10.09
CA ASN A 194 -2.03 -10.71 10.02
C ASN A 194 -1.67 -11.31 8.65
N ALA A 195 -2.49 -12.21 8.10
CA ALA A 195 -2.28 -12.73 6.74
C ALA A 195 -2.33 -11.62 5.68
N ALA A 196 -3.19 -10.62 5.85
CA ALA A 196 -3.23 -9.43 5.00
C ALA A 196 -1.91 -8.65 5.06
N PHE A 197 -1.34 -8.43 6.25
CA PHE A 197 0.00 -7.83 6.37
C PHE A 197 1.07 -8.66 5.66
N ASP A 198 1.05 -9.98 5.80
CA ASP A 198 2.00 -10.87 5.11
C ASP A 198 1.88 -10.78 3.59
N MET A 199 0.67 -10.73 3.05
CA MET A 199 0.45 -10.53 1.61
C MET A 199 0.94 -9.16 1.12
N ASN A 200 0.76 -8.11 1.93
CA ASN A 200 1.35 -6.80 1.64
C ASN A 200 2.88 -6.84 1.62
N MET A 201 3.50 -7.51 2.60
CA MET A 201 4.95 -7.68 2.63
C MET A 201 5.49 -8.45 1.43
N LYS A 202 4.79 -9.50 0.98
CA LYS A 202 5.16 -10.23 -0.25
C LYS A 202 5.15 -9.32 -1.47
N MET A 203 4.14 -8.45 -1.62
CA MET A 203 4.13 -7.45 -2.70
C MET A 203 5.31 -6.47 -2.60
N PHE A 204 5.68 -6.04 -1.39
CA PHE A 204 6.84 -5.15 -1.21
C PHE A 204 8.17 -5.84 -1.54
N ASN A 205 8.31 -7.12 -1.17
CA ASN A 205 9.52 -7.91 -1.45
C ASN A 205 9.78 -8.08 -2.95
N GLU A 206 8.73 -8.22 -3.77
CA GLU A 206 8.86 -8.29 -5.23
C GLU A 206 9.44 -7.00 -5.85
N LEU A 207 9.41 -5.88 -5.12
CA LEU A 207 9.93 -4.59 -5.60
C LEU A 207 11.40 -4.36 -5.22
N GLU A 208 11.95 -5.15 -4.29
CA GLU A 208 13.30 -4.92 -3.76
C GLU A 208 14.39 -5.05 -4.81
N GLY A 209 14.29 -6.03 -5.73
CA GLY A 209 15.28 -6.23 -6.79
C GLY A 209 15.45 -5.00 -7.70
N ASN A 210 14.33 -4.37 -8.07
CA ASN A 210 14.34 -3.15 -8.89
C ASN A 210 14.98 -1.97 -8.13
N LEU A 211 14.64 -1.83 -6.86
CA LEU A 211 15.18 -0.79 -6.00
C LEU A 211 16.69 -0.94 -5.76
N ILE A 212 17.17 -2.15 -5.45
CA ILE A 212 18.60 -2.44 -5.27
C ILE A 212 19.37 -2.10 -6.53
N LYS A 213 18.87 -2.51 -7.71
CA LYS A 213 19.47 -2.20 -9.00
C LYS A 213 19.57 -0.69 -9.23
N ALA A 214 18.50 0.06 -8.94
CA ALA A 214 18.48 1.51 -9.11
C ALA A 214 19.44 2.24 -8.16
N ILE A 215 19.50 1.83 -6.89
CA ILE A 215 20.47 2.37 -5.92
C ILE A 215 21.90 2.09 -6.39
N GLY A 216 22.18 0.87 -6.89
CA GLY A 216 23.47 0.50 -7.44
C GLY A 216 23.89 1.35 -8.63
N ILE A 217 22.98 1.60 -9.58
CA ILE A 217 23.22 2.48 -10.74
C ILE A 217 23.52 3.91 -10.29
N LEU A 218 22.76 4.43 -9.32
CA LEU A 218 22.96 5.79 -8.81
C LEU A 218 24.32 5.92 -8.13
N LEU A 219 24.69 4.96 -7.27
CA LEU A 219 26.00 4.91 -6.61
C LEU A 219 27.14 4.80 -7.63
N PHE A 220 27.02 3.92 -8.64
CA PHE A 220 28.00 3.78 -9.71
C PHE A 220 28.20 5.09 -10.47
N ASN A 221 27.10 5.75 -10.85
CA ASN A 221 27.15 7.04 -11.53
C ASN A 221 27.82 8.11 -10.66
N THR A 222 27.51 8.16 -9.36
CA THR A 222 28.16 9.09 -8.42
C THR A 222 29.67 8.84 -8.32
N LEU A 223 30.10 7.58 -8.26
CA LEU A 223 31.51 7.20 -8.16
C LEU A 223 32.28 7.47 -9.46
N THR A 224 31.65 7.32 -10.62
CA THR A 224 32.30 7.48 -11.94
C THR A 224 32.23 8.91 -12.50
N ARG A 225 31.40 9.80 -11.92
CA ARG A 225 31.25 11.19 -12.39
C ARG A 225 32.48 12.07 -12.18
N LYS A 226 33.38 11.72 -11.25
CA LYS A 226 34.64 12.44 -11.08
C LYS A 226 35.63 12.04 -12.18
N ARG A 227 35.87 12.94 -13.14
CA ARG A 227 37.11 12.93 -13.94
C ARG A 227 38.28 13.25 -13.01
N SER A 228 39.19 12.29 -12.80
CA SER A 228 40.53 12.59 -12.32
C SER A 228 41.27 13.33 -13.45
N SER A 229 41.94 14.47 -13.15
CA SER A 229 42.97 14.97 -14.07
C SER A 229 44.02 13.87 -14.23
N GLY A 230 44.38 13.56 -15.47
CA GLY A 230 45.31 12.47 -15.76
C GLY A 230 46.67 12.74 -15.10
N SER A 231 47.30 11.71 -14.54
CA SER A 231 48.61 11.78 -13.88
C SER A 231 49.77 12.21 -14.80
N THR A 232 49.51 12.42 -16.10
CA THR A 232 50.48 12.85 -17.11
C THR A 232 50.45 14.36 -17.42
N GLU A 233 49.47 15.13 -16.92
CA GLU A 233 49.42 16.60 -17.17
C GLU A 233 50.47 17.39 -16.35
N LEU A 234 51.16 16.75 -15.41
CA LEU A 234 52.21 17.38 -14.58
C LEU A 234 53.63 17.22 -15.14
N ALA A 235 53.82 16.53 -16.27
CA ALA A 235 55.16 16.23 -16.79
C ALA A 235 55.72 17.26 -17.79
N THR A 236 54.96 18.28 -18.19
CA THR A 236 55.38 19.26 -19.23
C THR A 236 55.74 20.65 -18.69
N ALA A 237 55.99 20.81 -17.40
CA ALA A 237 56.43 22.06 -16.80
C ALA A 237 57.83 21.94 -16.18
N ALA A 238 58.82 21.60 -17.01
CA ALA A 238 60.23 21.72 -16.66
C ALA A 238 61.06 21.89 -17.94
N GLU A 239 61.22 23.14 -18.38
CA GLU A 239 62.36 23.63 -19.18
C GLU A 239 62.52 25.14 -18.95
#